data_AF-A0A6N2LJF6-F1
#
_entry.id   AF-A0A6N2LJF6-F1
#
_cell.length_a   1.000
_cell.length_b   1.000
_cell.length_c   1.000
_cell.angle_alpha   90.00
_cell.angle_beta   90.00
_cell.angle_gamma   90.00
#
_symmetry.space_group_name_H-M   'P 1'
#
loop_
_entity.id
_entity.type
_entity.pdbx_description
1 polymer ?
#
loop_
_entity_poly.entity_id
_entity_poly.type
_entity_poly.pdbx_seq_one_letter_code
_entity_poly.pdbx_strand_id
1 'polypeptide(L)'
;MADGWTNRRNAPIVNFLAYSPRGTVFLKSVDTSGLRKDKETLLEMFDEVVKEVGQEKLSNLLVIMRLHLRLLGKLCSKALMRKEFTNGHDLCRPGITRFATHFLSLQCLLKFKNELRQMFTCTKWVESSHGKSRVGKEIAAIVLEDKDFWPRCAHIVNVSEPLVRVLRLADSEEKPSMGYLYEAMDKAKEAIKTRLKNRMSQYGPYIRVIDARWDKQLHSPLHAAGCFLNPGIFFRPSFSKQKEVTRGLLTTIMRLVPDCDTQDNISAQIEEYKRATSDFGTTLAIRQREKLNPVSWWEQFGNVTPELQKFAIRVLSQCCSATGPTSEFEN
;
A
#
# COMPACT_ATOMS: atom_id res chain seq x y z
N MET A 1 14.31 9.95 -2.76
CA MET A 1 13.84 9.67 -1.39
C MET A 1 13.80 10.98 -0.61
N ALA A 2 12.88 11.10 0.33
CA ALA A 2 12.67 12.26 1.17
C ALA A 2 12.76 11.76 2.62
N ASP A 3 13.83 12.08 3.35
CA ASP A 3 13.98 11.69 4.76
C ASP A 3 13.58 12.86 5.66
N GLY A 4 12.63 12.60 6.56
CA GLY A 4 11.96 13.62 7.36
C GLY A 4 12.46 13.64 8.80
N TRP A 5 12.99 14.77 9.24
CA TRP A 5 13.37 14.98 10.64
C TRP A 5 12.84 16.31 11.17
N THR A 6 12.82 16.46 12.49
CA THR A 6 12.35 17.69 13.13
C THR A 6 13.54 18.46 13.69
N ASN A 7 13.69 19.73 13.31
CA ASN A 7 14.78 20.55 13.84
C ASN A 7 14.52 20.95 15.31
N ARG A 8 15.50 21.57 15.97
CA ARG A 8 15.39 22.02 17.38
C ARG A 8 14.27 23.05 17.64
N ARG A 9 13.63 23.58 16.60
CA ARG A 9 12.50 24.53 16.66
C ARG A 9 11.16 23.87 16.30
N ASN A 10 11.08 22.54 16.25
CA ASN A 10 9.89 21.79 15.84
C ASN A 10 9.44 21.99 14.39
N ALA A 11 10.29 22.50 13.49
CA ALA A 11 9.95 22.62 12.07
C ALA A 11 10.25 21.29 11.33
N PRO A 12 9.31 20.74 10.54
CA PRO A 12 9.52 19.53 9.77
C PRO A 12 10.39 19.84 8.54
N ILE A 13 11.55 19.18 8.47
CA ILE A 13 12.51 19.34 7.38
C ILE A 13 12.62 18.02 6.63
N VAL A 14 12.60 18.08 5.30
CA VAL A 14 12.77 16.94 4.42
C VAL A 14 14.08 17.05 3.64
N ASN A 15 14.92 16.02 3.76
CA ASN A 15 16.13 15.82 2.99
C ASN A 15 15.79 15.13 1.67
N PHE A 16 16.05 15.80 0.56
CA PHE A 16 15.93 15.23 -0.78
C PHE A 16 17.21 14.47 -1.11
N LEU A 17 17.03 13.17 -1.33
CA LEU A 17 18.07 12.24 -1.72
C LEU A 17 17.78 11.74 -3.15
N ALA A 18 18.78 11.78 -4.01
CA ALA A 18 18.75 11.11 -5.32
C ALA A 18 19.19 9.67 -5.16
N TYR A 19 18.38 8.74 -5.66
CA TYR A 19 18.81 7.37 -5.83
C TYR A 19 19.38 7.18 -7.23
N SER A 20 20.48 6.42 -7.32
CA SER A 20 21.05 5.93 -8.57
C SER A 20 21.45 4.47 -8.41
N PRO A 21 21.65 3.71 -9.51
CA PRO A 21 22.19 2.35 -9.45
C PRO A 21 23.55 2.23 -8.72
N ARG A 22 24.25 3.36 -8.48
CA ARG A 22 25.54 3.43 -7.77
C ARG A 22 25.43 3.84 -6.31
N GLY A 23 24.21 4.03 -5.79
CA GLY A 23 23.94 4.43 -4.41
C GLY A 23 23.15 5.73 -4.28
N THR A 24 22.92 6.14 -3.04
CA THR A 24 22.10 7.30 -2.65
C THR A 24 22.97 8.54 -2.45
N VAL A 25 22.61 9.66 -3.08
CA VAL A 25 23.31 10.95 -3.02
C VAL A 25 22.41 12.01 -2.40
N PHE A 26 22.92 12.75 -1.42
CA PHE A 26 22.21 13.89 -0.84
C PHE A 26 22.13 15.06 -1.82
N LEU A 27 20.93 15.60 -2.03
CA LEU A 27 20.71 16.72 -2.95
C LEU A 27 20.49 18.05 -2.21
N LYS A 28 19.51 18.11 -1.31
CA LYS A 28 19.15 19.34 -0.59
C LYS A 28 18.21 19.07 0.59
N SER A 29 18.07 20.04 1.49
CA SER A 29 17.12 20.00 2.61
C SER A 29 16.10 21.14 2.48
N VAL A 30 14.82 20.88 2.74
CA VAL A 30 13.73 21.87 2.57
C VAL A 30 12.77 21.80 3.76
N ASP A 31 12.31 22.96 4.24
CA ASP A 31 11.21 23.06 5.20
C ASP A 31 9.87 22.68 4.52
N THR A 32 9.18 21.69 5.06
CA THR A 32 7.97 21.12 4.43
C THR A 32 6.70 21.36 5.22
N SER A 33 6.61 22.46 5.96
CA SER A 33 5.34 22.89 6.55
C SER A 33 4.23 22.94 5.48
N GLY A 34 3.36 21.92 5.43
CA GLY A 34 2.15 21.88 4.58
C GLY A 34 2.08 20.87 3.43
N LEU A 35 3.02 19.92 3.24
CA LEU A 35 2.96 18.93 2.15
C LEU A 35 3.00 17.48 2.66
N ARG A 36 2.02 16.64 2.27
CA ARG A 36 1.92 15.23 2.70
C ARG A 36 1.60 14.31 1.53
N LYS A 37 2.59 13.52 1.08
CA LYS A 37 2.45 12.47 0.07
C LYS A 37 3.34 11.29 0.46
N ASP A 38 2.83 10.49 1.39
CA ASP A 38 3.55 9.42 2.08
C ASP A 38 2.59 8.26 2.47
N LYS A 39 3.16 7.23 3.09
CA LYS A 39 2.44 6.10 3.68
C LYS A 39 1.29 6.56 4.57
N GLU A 40 1.51 7.59 5.38
CA GLU A 40 0.55 8.17 6.31
C GLU A 40 -0.68 8.72 5.58
N THR A 41 -0.49 9.22 4.36
CA THR A 41 -1.56 9.68 3.47
C THR A 41 -2.37 8.52 2.89
N LEU A 42 -1.70 7.42 2.52
CA LEU A 42 -2.39 6.17 2.17
C LEU A 42 -3.15 5.61 3.39
N LEU A 43 -2.58 5.68 4.59
CA LEU A 43 -3.23 5.24 5.83
C LEU A 43 -4.47 6.07 6.18
N GLU A 44 -4.47 7.37 5.91
CA GLU A 44 -5.66 8.21 6.08
C GLU A 44 -6.77 7.84 5.10
N MET A 45 -6.43 7.50 3.85
CA MET A 45 -7.41 6.94 2.91
C MET A 45 -8.04 5.67 3.48
N PHE A 46 -7.29 4.82 4.17
CA PHE A 46 -7.83 3.63 4.82
C PHE A 46 -8.68 3.93 6.04
N ASP A 47 -8.21 4.77 6.94
CA ASP A 47 -8.97 5.17 8.11
C ASP A 47 -10.29 5.84 7.69
N GLU A 48 -10.29 6.58 6.58
CA GLU A 48 -11.50 7.17 6.02
C GLU A 48 -12.38 6.20 5.24
N VAL A 49 -11.82 5.27 4.47
CA VAL A 49 -12.61 4.17 3.88
C VAL A 49 -13.29 3.38 5.00
N VAL A 50 -12.58 3.12 6.09
CA VAL A 50 -13.15 2.49 7.29
C VAL A 50 -14.18 3.42 7.95
N LYS A 51 -13.94 4.74 8.00
CA LYS A 51 -14.86 5.72 8.61
C LYS A 51 -16.16 5.98 7.83
N GLU A 52 -16.09 5.99 6.50
CA GLU A 52 -17.23 6.27 5.62
C GLU A 52 -18.15 5.05 5.51
N VAL A 53 -17.62 3.86 5.82
CA VAL A 53 -18.34 2.58 5.83
C VAL A 53 -19.18 2.37 7.10
N GLY A 54 -19.17 3.31 8.04
CA GLY A 54 -20.08 3.22 9.17
C GLY A 54 -20.09 4.40 10.12
N GLN A 55 -20.51 5.59 9.69
CA GLN A 55 -20.77 6.69 10.63
C GLN A 55 -21.81 6.34 11.73
N GLU A 56 -22.67 5.33 11.52
CA GLU A 56 -23.53 4.77 12.59
C GLU A 56 -23.00 3.47 13.23
N LYS A 57 -21.96 2.85 12.66
CA LYS A 57 -21.50 1.47 12.97
C LYS A 57 -20.04 1.37 13.45
N LEU A 58 -19.30 2.47 13.44
CA LEU A 58 -17.90 2.60 13.88
C LEU A 58 -17.71 2.81 15.37
N SER A 59 -18.74 3.30 16.05
CA SER A 59 -18.79 3.27 17.52
C SER A 59 -18.42 1.88 18.01
N ASN A 60 -18.90 0.82 17.34
CA ASN A 60 -18.51 -0.56 17.64
C ASN A 60 -17.13 -0.95 17.12
N LEU A 61 -16.62 -0.46 15.98
CA LEU A 61 -15.29 -0.86 15.47
C LEU A 61 -14.13 -0.20 16.22
N LEU A 62 -14.26 1.09 16.57
CA LEU A 62 -13.31 1.78 17.43
C LEU A 62 -13.41 1.25 18.86
N VAL A 63 -14.60 0.80 19.29
CA VAL A 63 -14.77 -0.01 20.50
C VAL A 63 -14.14 -1.39 20.33
N ILE A 64 -14.23 -2.09 19.20
CA ILE A 64 -13.57 -3.39 18.94
C ILE A 64 -12.06 -3.23 18.89
N MET A 65 -11.51 -2.15 18.30
CA MET A 65 -10.09 -1.87 18.24
C MET A 65 -9.54 -1.34 19.58
N ARG A 66 -10.31 -0.54 20.33
CA ARG A 66 -9.99 -0.14 21.71
C ARG A 66 -10.17 -1.29 22.68
N LEU A 67 -11.16 -2.15 22.49
CA LEU A 67 -11.36 -3.41 23.21
C LEU A 67 -10.26 -4.39 22.82
N HIS A 68 -9.77 -4.43 21.58
CA HIS A 68 -8.64 -5.23 21.11
C HIS A 68 -7.33 -4.76 21.76
N LEU A 69 -7.05 -3.45 21.77
CA LEU A 69 -5.93 -2.87 22.51
C LEU A 69 -6.05 -3.09 24.04
N ARG A 70 -7.27 -3.07 24.59
CA ARG A 70 -7.54 -3.43 25.99
C ARG A 70 -7.51 -4.95 26.23
N LEU A 71 -7.84 -5.77 25.22
CA LEU A 71 -7.80 -7.24 25.23
C LEU A 71 -6.35 -7.69 25.23
N LEU A 72 -5.53 -7.11 24.37
CA LEU A 72 -4.12 -7.49 24.26
C LEU A 72 -3.26 -6.86 25.35
N GLY A 73 -3.67 -5.69 25.84
CA GLY A 73 -3.02 -5.02 26.97
C GLY A 73 -3.43 -5.56 28.34
N LYS A 74 -4.61 -6.19 28.50
CA LYS A 74 -5.13 -6.67 29.80
C LYS A 74 -5.76 -8.07 29.83
N LEU A 75 -6.16 -8.65 28.70
CA LEU A 75 -6.81 -9.98 28.58
C LEU A 75 -5.97 -10.94 27.74
N CYS A 76 -4.90 -11.42 28.36
CA CYS A 76 -4.32 -12.75 28.22
C CYS A 76 -3.13 -12.71 29.18
N SER A 77 -3.11 -13.44 30.29
CA SER A 77 -2.56 -14.80 30.23
C SER A 77 -1.93 -15.12 28.85
N LYS A 78 -0.82 -14.44 28.50
CA LYS A 78 0.03 -14.78 27.33
C LYS A 78 0.26 -16.29 27.25
N ALA A 79 0.20 -17.00 28.38
CA ALA A 79 0.25 -18.44 28.50
C ALA A 79 -1.04 -19.18 28.10
N LEU A 80 -2.26 -18.79 28.51
CA LEU A 80 -3.45 -19.64 28.31
C LEU A 80 -3.85 -19.70 26.83
N MET A 81 -4.00 -18.54 26.18
CA MET A 81 -4.38 -18.47 24.77
C MET A 81 -3.27 -19.04 23.86
N ARG A 82 -2.00 -18.67 24.09
CA ARG A 82 -0.89 -19.25 23.31
C ARG A 82 -0.70 -20.74 23.56
N LYS A 83 -0.70 -21.22 24.80
CA LYS A 83 -0.38 -22.64 25.09
C LYS A 83 -1.52 -23.57 24.75
N GLU A 84 -2.77 -23.15 24.92
CA GLU A 84 -3.92 -24.08 24.87
C GLU A 84 -4.82 -23.89 23.64
N PHE A 85 -4.80 -22.72 22.98
CA PHE A 85 -5.79 -22.41 21.94
C PHE A 85 -5.21 -21.97 20.59
N THR A 86 -4.01 -21.38 20.54
CA THR A 86 -3.42 -20.90 19.28
C THR A 86 -2.09 -21.56 18.91
N ASN A 87 -1.71 -22.67 19.57
CA ASN A 87 -0.46 -23.39 19.32
C ASN A 87 0.78 -22.47 19.30
N GLY A 88 0.83 -21.50 20.21
CA GLY A 88 1.93 -20.55 20.35
C GLY A 88 1.76 -19.24 19.56
N HIS A 89 0.74 -19.12 18.70
CA HIS A 89 0.58 -17.95 17.84
C HIS A 89 -0.02 -16.73 18.55
N ASP A 90 0.51 -15.56 18.23
CA ASP A 90 -0.04 -14.28 18.66
C ASP A 90 -1.26 -13.84 17.84
N LEU A 91 -2.25 -13.28 18.54
CA LEU A 91 -3.38 -12.55 17.96
C LEU A 91 -3.00 -11.13 17.53
N CYS A 92 -1.94 -10.56 18.14
CA CYS A 92 -1.33 -9.31 17.72
C CYS A 92 -0.14 -9.61 16.82
N ARG A 93 -0.18 -9.11 15.59
CA ARG A 93 1.00 -9.06 14.73
C ARG A 93 1.38 -7.60 14.53
N PRO A 94 2.44 -7.11 15.21
CA PRO A 94 2.92 -5.75 14.94
C PRO A 94 3.31 -5.67 13.45
N GLY A 95 2.72 -4.72 12.75
CA GLY A 95 3.18 -4.29 11.44
C GLY A 95 3.95 -2.99 11.57
N ILE A 96 4.73 -2.66 10.54
CA ILE A 96 5.54 -1.42 10.47
C ILE A 96 4.66 -0.17 10.69
N THR A 97 3.36 -0.25 10.42
CA THR A 97 2.40 0.80 10.77
C THR A 97 1.31 0.32 11.69
N ARG A 98 0.74 1.26 12.46
CA ARG A 98 -0.47 1.07 13.25
C ARG A 98 -1.61 0.41 12.46
N PHE A 99 -1.74 0.73 11.17
CA PHE A 99 -2.73 0.13 10.29
C PHE A 99 -2.41 -1.30 9.87
N ALA A 100 -1.17 -1.59 9.47
CA ALA A 100 -0.75 -2.96 9.19
C ALA A 100 -0.98 -3.85 10.42
N THR A 101 -0.72 -3.31 11.62
CA THR A 101 -1.06 -3.95 12.90
C THR A 101 -2.56 -4.21 13.03
N HIS A 102 -3.43 -3.23 12.74
CA HIS A 102 -4.89 -3.40 12.81
C HIS A 102 -5.42 -4.43 11.80
N PHE A 103 -4.95 -4.38 10.56
CA PHE A 103 -5.37 -5.32 9.52
C PHE A 103 -4.91 -6.76 9.84
N LEU A 104 -3.63 -6.93 10.19
CA LEU A 104 -3.10 -8.25 10.56
C LEU A 104 -3.79 -8.80 11.81
N SER A 105 -4.13 -7.92 12.76
CA SER A 105 -4.92 -8.29 13.95
C SER A 105 -6.31 -8.79 13.59
N LEU A 106 -7.03 -8.10 12.70
CA LEU A 106 -8.36 -8.54 12.23
C LEU A 106 -8.27 -9.87 11.47
N GLN A 107 -7.23 -10.05 10.65
CA GLN A 107 -6.97 -11.35 10.01
C GLN A 107 -6.70 -12.46 11.03
N CYS A 108 -5.92 -12.18 12.08
CA CYS A 108 -5.66 -13.13 13.16
C CYS A 108 -6.93 -13.46 13.95
N LEU A 109 -7.77 -12.48 14.27
CA LEU A 109 -9.05 -12.70 14.93
C LEU A 109 -9.95 -13.63 14.12
N LEU A 110 -10.07 -13.39 12.81
CA LEU A 110 -10.86 -14.25 11.92
C LEU A 110 -10.26 -15.65 11.79
N LYS A 111 -8.93 -15.75 11.70
CA LYS A 111 -8.22 -17.03 11.62
C LYS A 111 -8.49 -17.90 12.84
N PHE A 112 -8.48 -17.31 14.04
CA PHE A 112 -8.66 -18.00 15.31
C PHE A 112 -10.09 -17.89 15.87
N LYS A 113 -11.08 -17.66 15.00
CA LYS A 113 -12.47 -17.44 15.41
C LYS A 113 -13.00 -18.57 16.29
N ASN A 114 -12.76 -19.82 15.91
CA ASN A 114 -13.33 -20.97 16.61
C ASN A 114 -12.63 -21.19 17.95
N GLU A 115 -11.31 -21.06 17.95
CA GLU A 115 -10.43 -21.17 19.10
C GLU A 115 -10.76 -20.09 20.14
N LEU A 116 -11.03 -18.86 19.69
CA LEU A 116 -11.49 -17.77 20.54
C LEU A 116 -12.85 -18.09 21.16
N ARG A 117 -13.80 -18.57 20.38
CA ARG A 117 -15.13 -18.95 20.91
C ARG A 117 -15.02 -20.07 21.95
N GLN A 118 -14.19 -21.08 21.70
CA GLN A 118 -13.93 -22.17 22.65
C GLN A 118 -13.29 -21.65 23.94
N MET A 119 -12.31 -20.74 23.83
CA MET A 119 -11.67 -20.09 24.96
C MET A 119 -12.69 -19.37 25.85
N PHE A 120 -13.61 -18.58 25.27
CA PHE A 120 -14.61 -17.85 26.05
C PHE A 120 -15.64 -18.74 26.74
N THR A 121 -15.79 -20.00 26.31
CA THR A 121 -16.68 -20.99 26.92
C THR A 121 -15.97 -21.97 27.86
N CYS A 122 -14.64 -21.95 27.95
CA CYS A 122 -13.91 -22.93 28.75
C CYS A 122 -13.94 -22.57 30.26
N THR A 123 -13.98 -23.59 31.12
CA THR A 123 -14.03 -23.42 32.58
C THR A 123 -12.86 -22.58 33.10
N LYS A 124 -11.64 -22.84 32.59
CA LYS A 124 -10.43 -22.08 32.93
C LYS A 124 -10.61 -20.57 32.70
N TRP A 125 -11.26 -20.16 31.61
CA TRP A 125 -11.52 -18.75 31.35
C TRP A 125 -12.63 -18.21 32.25
N VAL A 126 -13.78 -18.89 32.29
CA VAL A 126 -14.96 -18.46 33.04
C VAL A 126 -14.67 -18.28 34.53
N GLU A 127 -13.85 -19.16 35.10
CA GLU A 127 -13.48 -19.12 36.52
C GLU A 127 -12.36 -18.13 36.85
N SER A 128 -11.60 -17.69 35.84
CA SER A 128 -10.48 -16.77 36.01
C SER A 128 -10.93 -15.38 36.47
N SER A 129 -10.01 -14.62 37.09
CA SER A 129 -10.22 -13.21 37.43
C SER A 129 -10.62 -12.36 36.21
N HIS A 130 -10.11 -12.71 35.04
CA HIS A 130 -10.40 -12.05 33.77
C HIS A 130 -11.81 -12.32 33.27
N GLY A 131 -12.24 -13.59 33.27
CA GLY A 131 -13.60 -13.98 32.87
C GLY A 131 -14.68 -13.43 33.80
N LYS A 132 -14.38 -13.30 35.10
CA LYS A 132 -15.29 -12.70 36.09
C LYS A 132 -15.38 -11.18 36.01
N SER A 133 -14.38 -10.52 35.43
CA SER A 133 -14.35 -9.06 35.29
C SER A 133 -15.47 -8.55 34.37
N ARG A 134 -15.94 -7.32 34.61
CA ARG A 134 -16.94 -6.66 33.75
C ARG A 134 -16.50 -6.63 32.29
N VAL A 135 -15.24 -6.23 32.05
CA VAL A 135 -14.66 -6.13 30.71
C VAL A 135 -14.58 -7.50 30.02
N GLY A 136 -14.18 -8.56 30.74
CA GLY A 136 -14.12 -9.91 30.20
C GLY A 136 -15.50 -10.45 29.79
N LYS A 137 -16.55 -10.15 30.56
CA LYS A 137 -17.93 -10.52 30.23
C LYS A 137 -18.44 -9.76 29.00
N GLU A 138 -18.20 -8.45 28.91
CA GLU A 138 -18.57 -7.64 27.73
C GLU A 138 -17.94 -8.20 26.45
N ILE A 139 -16.68 -8.61 26.50
CA ILE A 139 -15.97 -9.17 25.36
C ILE A 139 -16.48 -10.56 25.00
N ALA A 140 -16.75 -11.41 25.99
CA ALA A 140 -17.33 -12.72 25.76
C ALA A 140 -18.68 -12.58 25.04
N ALA A 141 -19.53 -11.63 25.45
CA ALA A 141 -20.80 -11.35 24.78
C ALA A 141 -20.59 -10.92 23.32
N ILE A 142 -19.62 -10.04 23.02
CA ILE A 142 -19.30 -9.65 21.63
C ILE A 142 -18.84 -10.87 20.80
N VAL A 143 -17.96 -11.71 21.35
CA VAL A 143 -17.38 -12.83 20.60
C VAL A 143 -18.38 -13.99 20.42
N LEU A 144 -19.22 -14.24 21.42
CA LEU A 144 -20.12 -15.37 21.47
C LEU A 144 -21.51 -15.05 20.90
N GLU A 145 -22.06 -13.87 21.20
CA GLU A 145 -23.47 -13.52 21.03
C GLU A 145 -23.73 -12.47 19.93
N ASP A 146 -22.80 -11.53 19.69
CA ASP A 146 -22.96 -10.54 18.63
C ASP A 146 -22.90 -11.21 17.24
N LYS A 147 -24.08 -11.32 16.61
CA LYS A 147 -24.26 -11.95 15.30
C LYS A 147 -23.57 -11.19 14.18
N ASP A 148 -23.34 -9.89 14.34
CA ASP A 148 -22.72 -9.06 13.31
C ASP A 148 -21.20 -8.93 13.49
N PHE A 149 -20.66 -9.17 14.68
CA PHE A 149 -19.24 -8.98 14.97
C PHE A 149 -18.33 -9.68 13.95
N TRP A 150 -18.52 -10.99 13.78
CA TRP A 150 -17.70 -11.79 12.86
C TRP A 150 -17.91 -11.44 11.38
N PRO A 151 -19.15 -11.31 10.87
CA PRO A 151 -19.40 -10.82 9.52
C PRO A 151 -18.78 -9.44 9.23
N ARG A 152 -18.80 -8.51 10.19
CA ARG A 152 -18.18 -7.18 10.04
C ARG A 152 -16.67 -7.27 9.93
N CYS A 153 -16.03 -8.04 10.80
CA CYS A 153 -14.57 -8.29 10.73
C CYS A 153 -14.19 -8.88 9.36
N ALA A 154 -14.94 -9.88 8.89
CA ALA A 154 -14.72 -10.51 7.59
C ALA A 154 -14.89 -9.51 6.45
N HIS A 155 -15.93 -8.67 6.51
CA HIS A 155 -16.18 -7.64 5.51
C HIS A 155 -15.05 -6.60 5.43
N ILE A 156 -14.55 -6.14 6.57
CA ILE A 156 -13.44 -5.18 6.62
C ILE A 156 -12.19 -5.78 5.98
N VAL A 157 -11.79 -6.98 6.40
CA VAL A 157 -10.63 -7.67 5.81
C VAL A 157 -10.84 -7.89 4.31
N ASN A 158 -12.04 -8.29 3.90
CA ASN A 158 -12.39 -8.51 2.51
C ASN A 158 -12.23 -7.24 1.66
N VAL A 159 -12.60 -6.06 2.16
CA VAL A 159 -12.47 -4.82 1.39
C VAL A 159 -11.08 -4.20 1.50
N SER A 160 -10.42 -4.29 2.65
CA SER A 160 -9.14 -3.62 2.87
C SER A 160 -7.93 -4.39 2.33
N GLU A 161 -8.01 -5.71 2.18
CA GLU A 161 -6.86 -6.52 1.76
C GLU A 161 -6.26 -6.15 0.39
N PRO A 162 -7.01 -5.94 -0.71
CA PRO A 162 -6.42 -5.61 -2.02
C PRO A 162 -5.55 -4.35 -1.96
N LEU A 163 -5.97 -3.48 -1.08
CA LEU A 163 -5.48 -2.17 -0.83
C LEU A 163 -4.27 -2.19 0.13
N VAL A 164 -4.24 -3.10 1.11
CA VAL A 164 -3.04 -3.47 1.90
C VAL A 164 -1.94 -4.01 0.99
N ARG A 165 -2.29 -4.74 -0.09
CA ARG A 165 -1.30 -5.22 -1.06
C ARG A 165 -0.65 -4.06 -1.83
N VAL A 166 -1.41 -3.02 -2.17
CA VAL A 166 -0.87 -1.79 -2.79
C VAL A 166 0.13 -1.11 -1.83
N LEU A 167 -0.21 -1.03 -0.55
CA LEU A 167 0.69 -0.47 0.47
C LEU A 167 2.01 -1.25 0.56
N ARG A 168 1.93 -2.58 0.63
CA ARG A 168 3.12 -3.44 0.68
C ARG A 168 3.99 -3.29 -0.57
N LEU A 169 3.37 -3.08 -1.72
CA LEU A 169 4.10 -2.81 -2.96
C LEU A 169 4.81 -1.44 -2.90
N ALA A 170 4.15 -0.40 -2.39
CA ALA A 170 4.74 0.92 -2.26
C ALA A 170 5.94 0.93 -1.29
N ASP A 171 5.84 0.17 -0.20
CA ASP A 171 6.87 0.00 0.84
C ASP A 171 8.01 -0.97 0.46
N SER A 172 7.95 -1.63 -0.69
CA SER A 172 8.99 -2.61 -1.06
C SER A 172 10.31 -1.90 -1.40
N GLU A 173 11.37 -2.21 -0.63
CA GLU A 173 12.72 -1.70 -0.85
C GLU A 173 13.49 -2.49 -1.92
N GLU A 174 13.19 -3.79 -2.07
CA GLU A 174 13.90 -4.69 -2.98
C GLU A 174 13.60 -4.41 -4.48
N LYS A 175 12.45 -3.80 -4.80
CA LYS A 175 12.01 -3.60 -6.19
C LYS A 175 11.44 -2.19 -6.39
N PRO A 176 11.89 -1.44 -7.41
CA PRO A 176 11.34 -0.12 -7.69
C PRO A 176 9.83 -0.17 -7.96
N SER A 177 9.04 0.42 -7.07
CA SER A 177 7.58 0.30 -7.05
C SER A 177 6.86 1.28 -7.98
N MET A 178 7.55 2.32 -8.46
CA MET A 178 7.00 3.39 -9.31
C MET A 178 6.36 2.85 -10.59
N GLY A 179 6.95 1.81 -11.19
CA GLY A 179 6.44 1.18 -12.40
C GLY A 179 5.14 0.40 -12.21
N TYR A 180 4.73 0.12 -10.97
CA TYR A 180 3.64 -0.82 -10.67
C TYR A 180 2.48 -0.18 -9.91
N LEU A 181 2.72 0.89 -9.14
CA LEU A 181 1.76 1.43 -8.18
C LEU A 181 0.43 1.85 -8.81
N TYR A 182 0.48 2.49 -9.98
CA TYR A 182 -0.70 2.94 -10.70
C TYR A 182 -1.63 1.77 -11.06
N GLU A 183 -1.10 0.72 -11.69
CA GLU A 183 -1.88 -0.47 -12.06
C GLU A 183 -2.33 -1.24 -10.82
N ALA A 184 -1.51 -1.28 -9.77
CA ALA A 184 -1.87 -1.93 -8.51
C ALA A 184 -3.09 -1.27 -7.85
N MET A 185 -3.19 0.05 -7.91
CA MET A 185 -4.37 0.77 -7.41
C MET A 185 -5.62 0.45 -8.23
N ASP A 186 -5.52 0.41 -9.56
CA ASP A 186 -6.63 0.05 -10.45
C ASP A 186 -7.11 -1.40 -10.18
N LYS A 187 -6.16 -2.34 -10.07
CA LYS A 187 -6.43 -3.74 -9.69
C LYS A 187 -7.06 -3.86 -8.30
N ALA A 188 -6.68 -3.01 -7.34
CA ALA A 188 -7.30 -3.00 -6.02
C ALA A 188 -8.77 -2.56 -6.08
N LYS A 189 -9.09 -1.54 -6.89
CA LYS A 189 -10.48 -1.11 -7.13
C LYS A 189 -11.31 -2.24 -7.76
N GLU A 190 -10.79 -2.90 -8.79
CA GLU A 190 -11.48 -4.02 -9.44
C GLU A 190 -11.66 -5.24 -8.52
N ALA A 191 -10.68 -5.53 -7.67
CA ALA A 191 -10.80 -6.57 -6.66
C ALA A 191 -11.90 -6.27 -5.65
N ILE A 192 -12.03 -5.02 -5.20
CA ILE A 192 -13.11 -4.59 -4.29
C ILE A 192 -14.48 -4.75 -4.96
N LYS A 193 -14.63 -4.28 -6.22
CA LYS A 193 -15.87 -4.44 -6.99
C LYS A 193 -16.28 -5.91 -7.09
N THR A 194 -15.33 -6.76 -7.47
CA THR A 194 -15.54 -8.20 -7.60
C THR A 194 -15.95 -8.85 -6.28
N ARG A 195 -15.24 -8.54 -5.18
CA ARG A 195 -15.53 -9.05 -3.83
C ARG A 195 -16.90 -8.62 -3.30
N LEU A 196 -17.41 -7.49 -3.79
CA LEU A 196 -18.76 -6.97 -3.50
C LEU A 196 -19.77 -7.30 -4.61
N LYS A 197 -19.52 -8.38 -5.35
CA LYS A 197 -20.42 -8.97 -6.36
C LYS A 197 -20.83 -7.97 -7.45
N ASN A 198 -19.98 -7.00 -7.75
CA ASN A 198 -20.24 -5.91 -8.71
C ASN A 198 -21.55 -5.13 -8.41
N ARG A 199 -22.00 -5.10 -7.15
CA ARG A 199 -23.17 -4.33 -6.74
C ARG A 199 -22.74 -2.89 -6.43
N MET A 200 -23.09 -1.95 -7.30
CA MET A 200 -22.70 -0.54 -7.17
C MET A 200 -23.11 0.08 -5.83
N SER A 201 -24.28 -0.29 -5.29
CA SER A 201 -24.72 0.15 -3.95
C SER A 201 -23.80 -0.31 -2.82
N GLN A 202 -23.06 -1.41 -3.01
CA GLN A 202 -22.12 -1.95 -2.04
C GLN A 202 -20.72 -1.40 -2.26
N TYR A 203 -20.17 -1.45 -3.47
CA TYR A 203 -18.78 -1.00 -3.71
C TYR A 203 -18.64 0.52 -3.91
N GLY A 204 -19.69 1.20 -4.36
CA GLY A 204 -19.66 2.60 -4.77
C GLY A 204 -19.10 3.55 -3.70
N PRO A 205 -19.52 3.44 -2.42
CA PRO A 205 -18.92 4.23 -1.34
C PRO A 205 -17.41 4.07 -1.25
N TYR A 206 -16.90 2.84 -1.30
CA TYR A 206 -15.46 2.56 -1.22
C TYR A 206 -14.69 3.19 -2.39
N ILE A 207 -15.20 3.02 -3.61
CA ILE A 207 -14.56 3.56 -4.81
C ILE A 207 -14.49 5.09 -4.74
N ARG A 208 -15.55 5.76 -4.27
CA ARG A 208 -15.54 7.23 -4.09
C ARG A 208 -14.45 7.69 -3.13
N VAL A 209 -14.27 7.02 -1.99
CA VAL A 209 -13.21 7.40 -1.04
C VAL A 209 -11.83 7.17 -1.65
N ILE A 210 -11.64 6.02 -2.31
CA ILE A 210 -10.36 5.69 -2.95
C ILE A 210 -10.05 6.71 -4.04
N ASP A 211 -11.01 7.05 -4.92
CA ASP A 211 -10.83 8.02 -6.00
C ASP A 211 -10.53 9.41 -5.45
N ALA A 212 -11.32 9.89 -4.48
CA ALA A 212 -11.13 11.20 -3.88
C ALA A 212 -9.74 11.37 -3.26
N ARG A 213 -9.18 10.30 -2.68
CA ARG A 213 -7.85 10.31 -2.05
C ARG A 213 -6.75 10.08 -3.07
N TRP A 214 -6.95 9.17 -4.02
CA TRP A 214 -6.05 8.97 -5.14
C TRP A 214 -5.83 10.27 -5.89
N ASP A 215 -6.89 10.91 -6.38
CA ASP A 215 -6.77 12.08 -7.25
C ASP A 215 -6.19 13.31 -6.54
N LYS A 216 -6.50 13.49 -5.25
CA LYS A 216 -6.07 14.68 -4.49
C LYS A 216 -4.67 14.54 -3.90
N GLN A 217 -4.29 13.35 -3.46
CA GLN A 217 -3.14 13.20 -2.56
C GLN A 217 -2.06 12.28 -3.11
N LEU A 218 -2.43 11.19 -3.77
CA LEU A 218 -1.48 10.11 -4.06
C LEU A 218 -1.13 10.01 -5.54
N HIS A 219 -2.11 10.21 -6.39
CA HIS A 219 -1.90 10.29 -7.82
C HIS A 219 -1.01 11.48 -8.15
N SER A 220 -0.06 11.19 -9.04
CA SER A 220 0.84 12.16 -9.63
C SER A 220 1.03 11.71 -11.07
N PRO A 221 1.22 12.64 -12.02
CA PRO A 221 1.67 12.30 -13.36
C PRO A 221 2.87 11.34 -13.36
N LEU A 222 3.71 11.39 -12.33
CA LEU A 222 4.86 10.49 -12.14
C LEU A 222 4.46 9.02 -12.02
N HIS A 223 3.38 8.69 -11.30
CA HIS A 223 2.90 7.31 -11.17
C HIS A 223 2.35 6.79 -12.50
N ALA A 224 1.64 7.65 -13.24
CA ALA A 224 1.16 7.33 -14.58
C ALA A 224 2.32 7.16 -15.58
N ALA A 225 3.37 7.99 -15.47
CA ALA A 225 4.60 7.85 -16.25
C ALA A 225 5.32 6.54 -15.92
N GLY A 226 5.45 6.18 -14.64
CA GLY A 226 6.02 4.90 -14.21
C GLY A 226 5.27 3.72 -14.80
N CYS A 227 3.93 3.76 -14.78
CA CYS A 227 3.07 2.76 -15.40
C CYS A 227 3.31 2.64 -16.92
N PHE A 228 3.37 3.77 -17.62
CA PHE A 228 3.67 3.82 -19.05
C PHE A 228 5.03 3.15 -19.36
N LEU A 229 6.04 3.46 -18.54
CA LEU A 229 7.41 2.99 -18.72
C LEU A 229 7.60 1.54 -18.25
N ASN A 230 6.58 0.89 -17.69
CA ASN A 230 6.66 -0.53 -17.35
C ASN A 230 6.23 -1.38 -18.55
N PRO A 231 7.17 -2.03 -19.27
CA PRO A 231 6.85 -2.77 -20.50
C PRO A 231 5.97 -3.99 -20.23
N GLY A 232 6.04 -4.61 -19.05
CA GLY A 232 5.18 -5.73 -18.67
C GLY A 232 3.71 -5.32 -18.45
N ILE A 233 3.45 -4.03 -18.22
CA ILE A 233 2.10 -3.48 -18.09
C ILE A 233 1.65 -2.84 -19.40
N PHE A 234 2.45 -1.93 -19.95
CA PHE A 234 2.08 -1.09 -21.09
C PHE A 234 1.73 -1.90 -22.34
N PHE A 235 2.49 -2.97 -22.62
CA PHE A 235 2.25 -3.83 -23.78
C PHE A 235 1.29 -4.99 -23.52
N ARG A 236 0.72 -5.10 -22.32
CA ARG A 236 -0.22 -6.20 -22.03
C ARG A 236 -1.51 -5.97 -22.82
N PRO A 237 -2.03 -6.99 -23.55
CA PRO A 237 -3.27 -6.82 -24.34
C PRO A 237 -4.50 -6.40 -23.52
N SER A 238 -4.54 -6.76 -22.23
CA SER A 238 -5.64 -6.40 -21.32
C SER A 238 -5.51 -5.00 -20.72
N PHE A 239 -4.42 -4.29 -20.94
CA PHE A 239 -4.24 -2.93 -20.44
C PHE A 239 -5.09 -1.97 -21.28
N SER A 240 -5.87 -1.08 -20.64
CA SER A 240 -6.85 -0.22 -21.31
C SER A 240 -6.69 1.27 -21.02
N LYS A 241 -5.65 1.66 -20.28
CA LYS A 241 -5.44 3.03 -19.78
C LYS A 241 -4.38 3.81 -20.57
N GLN A 242 -4.05 3.40 -21.79
CA GLN A 242 -2.95 3.97 -22.60
C GLN A 242 -3.04 5.49 -22.72
N LYS A 243 -4.23 6.03 -22.99
CA LYS A 243 -4.45 7.49 -23.14
C LYS A 243 -4.11 8.24 -21.85
N GLU A 244 -4.54 7.71 -20.72
CA GLU A 244 -4.34 8.33 -19.40
C GLU A 244 -2.88 8.31 -18.98
N VAL A 245 -2.20 7.15 -19.13
CA VAL A 245 -0.78 7.04 -18.78
C VAL A 245 0.13 7.82 -19.73
N THR A 246 -0.23 7.93 -21.02
CA THR A 246 0.48 8.80 -21.98
C THR A 246 0.41 10.27 -21.55
N ARG A 247 -0.76 10.76 -21.14
CA ARG A 247 -0.90 12.14 -20.63
C ARG A 247 -0.06 12.36 -19.37
N GLY A 248 -0.04 11.37 -18.47
CA GLY A 248 0.81 11.40 -17.28
C GLY A 248 2.30 11.45 -17.59
N LEU A 249 2.75 10.67 -18.58
CA LEU A 249 4.12 10.68 -19.10
C LEU A 249 4.52 12.06 -19.62
N LEU A 250 3.74 12.62 -20.55
CA LEU A 250 4.03 13.94 -21.14
C LEU A 250 4.09 15.04 -20.07
N THR A 251 3.13 15.02 -19.13
CA THR A 251 3.13 15.95 -18.00
C THR A 251 4.38 15.79 -17.12
N THR A 252 4.88 14.57 -16.97
CA THR A 252 6.09 14.29 -16.19
C THR A 252 7.35 14.76 -16.90
N ILE A 253 7.44 14.57 -18.22
CA ILE A 253 8.55 15.06 -19.05
C ILE A 253 8.66 16.57 -18.94
N MET A 254 7.56 17.31 -19.20
CA MET A 254 7.53 18.77 -19.09
C MET A 254 7.93 19.29 -17.69
N ARG A 255 7.74 18.49 -16.64
CA ARG A 255 8.08 18.87 -15.25
C ARG A 255 9.52 18.53 -14.85
N LEU A 256 10.09 17.45 -15.38
CA LEU A 256 11.38 16.91 -14.94
C LEU A 256 12.54 17.22 -15.90
N VAL A 257 12.23 17.64 -17.12
CA VAL A 257 13.19 17.93 -18.19
C VAL A 257 13.02 19.39 -18.61
N PRO A 258 13.86 20.33 -18.12
CA PRO A 258 13.71 21.75 -18.45
C PRO A 258 14.05 22.08 -19.91
N ASP A 259 14.97 21.33 -20.50
CA ASP A 259 15.51 21.56 -21.84
C ASP A 259 14.55 21.07 -22.93
N CYS A 260 14.13 21.97 -23.83
CA CYS A 260 13.15 21.67 -24.88
C CYS A 260 13.68 20.69 -25.92
N ASP A 261 14.94 20.79 -26.32
CA ASP A 261 15.55 19.87 -27.29
C ASP A 261 15.56 18.44 -26.74
N THR A 262 15.88 18.28 -25.46
CA THR A 262 15.79 16.98 -24.77
C THR A 262 14.34 16.48 -24.69
N GLN A 263 13.35 17.35 -24.45
CA GLN A 263 11.94 16.95 -24.46
C GLN A 263 11.49 16.44 -25.85
N ASP A 264 11.92 17.11 -26.91
CA ASP A 264 11.59 16.73 -28.29
C ASP A 264 12.26 15.39 -28.68
N ASN A 265 13.51 15.18 -28.29
CA ASN A 265 14.22 13.91 -28.46
C ASN A 265 13.53 12.76 -27.72
N ILE A 266 13.15 12.97 -26.45
CA ILE A 266 12.39 11.98 -25.67
C ILE A 266 11.06 11.68 -26.38
N SER A 267 10.36 12.70 -26.87
CA SER A 267 9.08 12.56 -27.56
C SER A 267 9.19 11.74 -28.84
N ALA A 268 10.26 11.94 -29.62
CA ALA A 268 10.54 11.13 -30.80
C ALA A 268 10.81 9.66 -30.44
N GLN A 269 11.60 9.42 -29.39
CA GLN A 269 11.96 8.07 -28.93
C GLN A 269 10.79 7.30 -28.31
N ILE A 270 9.83 8.00 -27.71
CA ILE A 270 8.60 7.38 -27.18
C ILE A 270 7.84 6.62 -28.27
N GLU A 271 7.86 7.13 -29.50
CA GLU A 271 7.18 6.47 -30.62
C GLU A 271 7.86 5.15 -31.02
N GLU A 272 9.18 5.06 -30.89
CA GLU A 272 9.94 3.82 -31.10
C GLU A 272 9.60 2.77 -30.04
N TYR A 273 9.54 3.20 -28.77
CA TYR A 273 9.07 2.35 -27.67
C TYR A 273 7.66 1.85 -27.93
N LYS A 274 6.70 2.76 -28.18
CA LYS A 274 5.28 2.40 -28.37
C LYS A 274 5.04 1.42 -29.52
N ARG A 275 5.78 1.57 -30.62
CA ARG A 275 5.68 0.64 -31.76
C ARG A 275 6.44 -0.66 -31.54
N ALA A 276 7.19 -0.78 -30.44
CA ALA A 276 8.09 -1.89 -30.16
C ALA A 276 8.99 -2.17 -31.36
N THR A 277 9.61 -1.14 -31.91
CA THR A 277 10.58 -1.27 -33.01
C THR A 277 11.99 -1.43 -32.45
N SER A 278 12.94 -1.82 -33.31
CA SER A 278 14.35 -2.01 -32.94
C SER A 278 14.51 -2.99 -31.77
N ASP A 279 15.36 -2.67 -30.79
CA ASP A 279 15.66 -3.53 -29.64
C ASP A 279 14.42 -3.89 -28.82
N PHE A 280 13.44 -2.99 -28.72
CA PHE A 280 12.18 -3.22 -27.99
C PHE A 280 11.29 -4.30 -28.60
N GLY A 281 11.42 -4.54 -29.91
CA GLY A 281 10.66 -5.49 -30.69
C GLY A 281 11.29 -6.87 -30.78
N THR A 282 12.52 -7.04 -30.30
CA THR A 282 13.22 -8.33 -30.37
C THR A 282 12.47 -9.40 -29.56
N THR A 283 12.54 -10.65 -30.03
CA THR A 283 11.92 -11.79 -29.33
C THR A 283 12.42 -11.91 -27.88
N LEU A 284 13.69 -11.57 -27.63
CA LEU A 284 14.25 -11.53 -26.29
C LEU A 284 13.62 -10.43 -25.44
N ALA A 285 13.57 -9.18 -25.92
CA ALA A 285 12.99 -8.07 -25.20
C ALA A 285 11.52 -8.34 -24.82
N ILE A 286 10.73 -8.87 -25.75
CA ILE A 286 9.32 -9.23 -25.53
C ILE A 286 9.18 -10.29 -24.43
N ARG A 287 9.97 -11.38 -24.48
CA ARG A 287 9.93 -12.44 -23.47
C ARG A 287 10.36 -11.98 -22.08
N GLN A 288 11.14 -10.90 -21.99
CA GLN A 288 11.68 -10.38 -20.73
C GLN A 288 10.81 -9.29 -20.09
N ARG A 289 9.80 -8.73 -20.78
CA ARG A 289 8.97 -7.61 -20.29
C ARG A 289 8.33 -7.85 -18.92
N GLU A 290 7.90 -9.09 -18.65
CA GLU A 290 7.28 -9.47 -17.37
C GLU A 290 8.24 -10.18 -16.40
N LYS A 291 9.45 -10.53 -16.85
CA LYS A 291 10.43 -11.29 -16.06
C LYS A 291 11.43 -10.39 -15.36
N LEU A 292 11.88 -9.34 -16.05
CA LEU A 292 12.79 -8.35 -15.50
C LEU A 292 12.00 -7.28 -14.74
N ASN A 293 12.65 -6.68 -13.75
CA ASN A 293 12.15 -5.43 -13.22
C ASN A 293 12.30 -4.33 -14.31
N PRO A 294 11.44 -3.28 -14.31
CA PRO A 294 11.40 -2.30 -15.38
C PRO A 294 12.73 -1.57 -15.58
N VAL A 295 13.45 -1.24 -14.50
CA VAL A 295 14.74 -0.56 -14.59
C VAL A 295 15.75 -1.40 -15.36
N SER A 296 15.92 -2.67 -14.97
CA SER A 296 16.84 -3.59 -15.65
C SER A 296 16.41 -3.90 -17.09
N TRP A 297 15.11 -3.88 -17.38
CA TRP A 297 14.66 -4.01 -18.76
C TRP A 297 15.08 -2.80 -19.62
N TRP A 298 14.94 -1.57 -19.08
CA TRP A 298 15.39 -0.36 -19.77
C TRP A 298 16.90 -0.31 -19.94
N GLU A 299 17.68 -0.76 -18.95
CA GLU A 299 19.14 -0.86 -19.05
C GLU A 299 19.58 -1.81 -20.18
N GLN A 300 18.83 -2.90 -20.42
CA GLN A 300 19.18 -3.89 -21.43
C GLN A 300 18.70 -3.53 -22.85
N PHE A 301 17.48 -2.99 -22.97
CA PHE A 301 16.81 -2.85 -24.27
C PHE A 301 16.56 -1.39 -24.70
N GLY A 302 16.91 -0.41 -23.87
CA GLY A 302 16.71 1.02 -24.16
C GLY A 302 17.87 1.72 -24.89
N ASN A 303 18.90 0.98 -25.31
CA ASN A 303 20.17 1.56 -25.78
C ASN A 303 20.03 2.44 -27.04
N VAL A 304 19.07 2.11 -27.91
CA VAL A 304 18.77 2.88 -29.13
C VAL A 304 17.98 4.17 -28.85
N THR A 305 17.48 4.35 -27.63
CA THR A 305 16.75 5.54 -27.18
C THR A 305 17.40 6.17 -25.94
N PRO A 306 18.60 6.78 -26.05
CA PRO A 306 19.40 7.13 -24.88
C PRO A 306 18.73 8.15 -23.94
N GLU A 307 18.01 9.14 -24.47
CA GLU A 307 17.30 10.15 -23.68
C GLU A 307 16.10 9.55 -22.96
N LEU A 308 15.29 8.75 -23.66
CA LEU A 308 14.16 8.04 -23.09
C LEU A 308 14.62 6.98 -22.08
N GLN A 309 15.71 6.27 -22.32
CA GLN A 309 16.28 5.29 -21.40
C GLN A 309 16.70 5.97 -20.09
N LYS A 310 17.46 7.07 -20.17
CA LYS A 310 17.85 7.86 -18.99
C LYS A 310 16.63 8.37 -18.22
N PHE A 311 15.63 8.88 -18.94
CA PHE A 311 14.38 9.35 -18.34
C PHE A 311 13.61 8.20 -17.67
N ALA A 312 13.51 7.05 -18.34
CA ALA A 312 12.78 5.89 -17.86
C ALA A 312 13.39 5.34 -16.57
N ILE A 313 14.71 5.13 -16.56
CA ILE A 313 15.46 4.72 -15.37
C ILE A 313 15.26 5.73 -14.24
N ARG A 314 15.39 7.03 -14.52
CA ARG A 314 15.20 8.09 -13.52
C ARG A 314 13.81 8.06 -12.89
N VAL A 315 12.75 7.86 -13.69
CA VAL A 315 11.37 7.76 -13.19
C VAL A 315 11.16 6.46 -12.42
N LEU A 316 11.53 5.33 -13.00
CA LEU A 316 11.25 4.00 -12.43
C LEU A 316 12.03 3.76 -11.13
N SER A 317 13.22 4.34 -10.97
CA SER A 317 14.02 4.25 -9.76
C SER A 317 13.54 5.14 -8.60
N GLN A 318 12.45 5.91 -8.77
CA GLN A 318 11.89 6.69 -7.66
C GLN A 318 11.19 5.80 -6.64
N CYS A 319 11.44 6.05 -5.35
CA CYS A 319 10.70 5.42 -4.26
C CYS A 319 9.26 5.95 -4.20
N CYS A 320 8.29 5.07 -3.98
CA CYS A 320 6.89 5.45 -3.73
C CYS A 320 6.55 5.57 -2.23
N SER A 321 7.47 5.17 -1.35
CA SER A 321 7.34 5.31 0.11
C SER A 321 8.33 6.33 0.66
N ALA A 322 7.92 7.00 1.74
CA ALA A 322 8.72 7.97 2.48
C ALA A 322 9.49 7.33 3.65
N THR A 323 9.20 6.07 4.00
CA THR A 323 10.03 5.34 4.98
C THR A 323 11.31 4.91 4.28
N GLY A 324 12.44 5.49 4.68
CA GLY A 324 13.77 5.05 4.26
C GLY A 324 14.04 3.60 4.68
N PRO A 325 15.14 3.00 4.17
CA PRO A 325 15.48 1.62 4.50
C PRO A 325 15.57 1.43 6.00
N THR A 326 14.76 0.53 6.55
CA THR A 326 14.82 0.15 7.98
C THR A 326 16.00 -0.77 8.31
N SER A 327 16.96 -0.95 7.40
CA SER A 327 18.14 -1.77 7.60
C SER A 327 19.34 -0.95 8.08
N GLU A 328 19.27 -0.43 9.29
CA GLU A 328 20.41 0.00 10.11
C GLU A 328 19.78 0.39 11.45
N PHE A 329 19.76 -0.52 12.42
CA PHE A 329 19.65 -0.33 13.89
C PHE A 329 19.07 -1.59 14.56
N GLU A 330 19.64 -2.76 14.27
CA GLU A 330 19.68 -3.84 15.24
C GLU A 330 21.13 -4.35 15.25
N ASN A 331 21.88 -3.93 16.28
CA ASN A 331 23.09 -4.62 16.72
C ASN A 331 22.70 -5.90 17.46
#